data_AF-A0A9D6MGU0-F1
#
_entry.id   AF-A0A9D6MGU0-F1
#
_cell.length_a   1.000
_cell.length_b   1.000
_cell.length_c   1.000
_cell.angle_alpha   90.00
_cell.angle_beta   90.00
_cell.angle_gamma   90.00
#
_symmetry.space_group_name_H-M   'P 1'
#
loop_
_entity.id
_entity.type
_entity.pdbx_description
1 polymer ?
#
loop_
_entity_poly.entity_id
_entity_poly.type
_entity_poly.pdbx_seq_one_letter_code
_entity_poly.pdbx_strand_id
1 'polypeptide(L)'
;MTATPATGYNRGMTASPSPMSPHVPAWIEVRRGIAPLLFFAPHAGRRTLPRRPGRDKVNDLHTGGLTRELGAACDATWIINTARDRNEIDLNRTPQVREHASWLLEFLATTLEEMVAERGRATLFAVHGWNVVQAVCDLGVGLVEENGACRRAARGDVTVSRAFLHAYLRRMQRLASVQNVLVTIGVRYPAAHPSNLMQLLTPGRVDDADPLLRRLARLADRVDAVQLEVGIPLRWRGPRRSAFVRTLADVFAAAPPDSAPRREGDRDGEGAASFDSPRAAVGATLACGGRPTTRVALQVASAELAVLTSVDVAPAGAIAGRLLITDAAERLALFTGELAERHTHTLHVPALRVDVRDHHAFDVRFAGPLLAFPMLTPFADLERGLAAGNLRDARLHLRFAPASPLADLPAGAARFGTVTGVVRLGGTRHRVRALAWASAGLAPPRRHPSARLVLPGTALGDLELCSTDAGDSSSEGPRSSALTAVFRFALTGTAWSDMRSTPVRGVADVHLDEPATVRVRVQTASGASRVLAGRPERLIPVRRPGSSGSVVESVYALCRFTVAPTGWLELTVEHAAGDAD
;
A
#
# COMPACT_ATOMS: atom_id res chain seq x y z
N MET A 1 -67.24 -67.91 17.75
CA MET A 1 -65.92 -67.84 18.41
C MET A 1 -65.00 -67.01 17.52
N THR A 2 -64.27 -66.09 18.15
CA THR A 2 -63.13 -65.29 17.64
C THR A 2 -63.34 -64.37 16.44
N ALA A 3 -63.58 -63.09 16.72
CA ALA A 3 -63.24 -61.95 15.86
C ALA A 3 -62.21 -61.09 16.60
N THR A 4 -61.05 -60.87 15.97
CA THR A 4 -59.88 -60.16 16.49
C THR A 4 -60.01 -58.65 16.25
N PRO A 5 -59.70 -57.76 17.22
CA PRO A 5 -59.71 -56.32 16.98
C PRO A 5 -58.37 -55.79 16.48
N ALA A 6 -58.47 -54.77 15.63
CA ALA A 6 -57.39 -54.04 14.98
C ALA A 6 -56.55 -53.19 15.97
N THR A 7 -55.24 -53.16 15.77
CA THR A 7 -54.32 -52.22 16.43
C THR A 7 -53.98 -51.08 15.46
N GLY A 8 -54.22 -49.85 15.93
CA GLY A 8 -54.05 -48.62 15.18
C GLY A 8 -52.58 -48.21 14.99
N TYR A 9 -52.28 -47.70 13.81
CA TYR A 9 -51.03 -47.02 13.46
C TYR A 9 -51.02 -45.61 14.07
N ASN A 10 -50.15 -45.36 15.06
CA ASN A 10 -49.79 -44.01 15.48
C ASN A 10 -48.70 -43.47 14.53
N ARG A 11 -49.07 -42.49 13.68
CA ARG A 11 -48.10 -41.64 12.96
C ARG A 11 -47.37 -40.77 13.99
N GLY A 12 -46.12 -41.13 14.28
CA GLY A 12 -45.20 -40.23 14.96
C GLY A 12 -44.94 -39.01 14.07
N MET A 13 -45.31 -37.83 14.54
CA MET A 13 -44.80 -36.56 14.03
C MET A 13 -43.30 -36.53 14.32
N THR A 14 -42.48 -36.76 13.30
CA THR A 14 -41.04 -36.50 13.37
C THR A 14 -40.86 -35.00 13.49
N ALA A 15 -40.46 -34.54 14.67
CA ALA A 15 -39.96 -33.19 14.88
C ALA A 15 -38.84 -32.94 13.86
N SER A 16 -39.04 -31.96 12.97
CA SER A 16 -38.01 -31.50 12.06
C SER A 16 -36.77 -31.13 12.90
N PRO A 17 -35.57 -31.62 12.54
CA PRO A 17 -34.36 -31.26 13.26
C PRO A 17 -34.21 -29.74 13.21
N SER A 18 -34.08 -29.11 14.37
CA SER A 18 -33.74 -27.69 14.46
C SER A 18 -32.47 -27.44 13.65
N PRO A 19 -32.40 -26.36 12.84
CA PRO A 19 -31.22 -26.07 12.04
C PRO A 19 -30.02 -25.98 12.97
N MET A 20 -29.06 -26.90 12.81
CA MET A 20 -27.80 -26.86 13.55
C MET A 20 -27.13 -25.52 13.27
N SER A 21 -26.92 -24.72 14.30
CA SER A 21 -26.13 -23.49 14.18
C SER A 21 -24.77 -23.85 13.56
N PRO A 22 -24.32 -23.16 12.50
CA PRO A 22 -23.08 -23.49 11.84
C PRO A 22 -21.94 -23.46 12.85
N HIS A 23 -21.18 -24.55 12.94
CA HIS A 23 -20.05 -24.67 13.86
C HIS A 23 -18.94 -23.70 13.43
N VAL A 24 -18.91 -22.52 14.03
CA VAL A 24 -17.88 -21.50 13.79
C VAL A 24 -16.54 -22.01 14.35
N PRO A 25 -15.47 -22.09 13.54
CA PRO A 25 -14.17 -22.55 14.03
C PRO A 25 -13.60 -21.66 15.13
N ALA A 26 -12.87 -22.24 16.09
CA ALA A 26 -12.29 -21.51 17.23
C ALA A 26 -11.30 -20.38 16.87
N TRP A 27 -10.76 -20.38 15.64
CA TRP A 27 -9.88 -19.32 15.14
C TRP A 27 -10.64 -18.14 14.50
N ILE A 28 -11.97 -18.19 14.50
CA ILE A 28 -12.86 -17.11 14.10
C ILE A 28 -13.50 -16.53 15.36
N GLU A 29 -13.42 -15.21 15.51
CA GLU A 29 -14.17 -14.50 16.53
C GLU A 29 -15.47 -13.95 15.93
N VAL A 30 -16.58 -14.14 16.63
CA VAL A 30 -17.89 -13.58 16.27
C VAL A 30 -18.49 -12.86 17.47
N ARG A 31 -19.07 -11.69 17.24
CA ARG A 31 -20.02 -11.06 18.17
C ARG A 31 -21.27 -10.64 17.41
N ARG A 32 -22.44 -10.84 18.01
CA ARG A 32 -23.72 -10.32 17.55
C ARG A 32 -23.94 -8.89 18.06
N GLY A 33 -24.54 -8.05 17.23
CA GLY A 33 -25.03 -6.72 17.57
C GLY A 33 -26.45 -6.52 17.04
N ILE A 34 -27.13 -5.44 17.44
CA ILE A 34 -28.55 -5.22 17.10
C ILE A 34 -28.77 -4.37 15.84
N ALA A 35 -27.72 -3.69 15.37
CA ALA A 35 -27.79 -2.90 14.15
C ALA A 35 -27.80 -3.81 12.91
N PRO A 36 -28.45 -3.39 11.80
CA PRO A 36 -28.46 -4.13 10.53
C PRO A 36 -27.11 -4.00 9.79
N LEU A 37 -26.01 -4.13 10.51
CA LEU A 37 -24.64 -3.93 10.06
C LEU A 37 -23.82 -5.17 10.42
N LEU A 38 -23.02 -5.65 9.47
CA LEU A 38 -22.05 -6.71 9.65
C LEU A 38 -20.66 -6.24 9.22
N PHE A 39 -19.68 -6.29 10.11
CA PHE A 39 -18.27 -6.10 9.75
C PHE A 39 -17.51 -7.43 9.70
N PHE A 40 -16.75 -7.66 8.63
CA PHE A 40 -16.00 -8.89 8.40
C PHE A 40 -14.53 -8.57 8.12
N ALA A 41 -13.60 -9.09 8.92
CA ALA A 41 -12.16 -8.99 8.66
C ALA A 41 -11.58 -10.35 8.25
N PRO A 42 -11.55 -10.67 6.93
CA PRO A 42 -11.12 -11.98 6.44
C PRO A 42 -9.62 -12.26 6.61
N HIS A 43 -8.78 -11.22 6.65
CA HIS A 43 -7.31 -11.36 6.67
C HIS A 43 -6.66 -10.76 7.92
N ALA A 44 -7.39 -10.70 9.03
CA ALA A 44 -6.86 -10.14 10.28
C ALA A 44 -5.86 -11.06 11.01
N GLY A 45 -5.69 -12.29 10.51
CA GLY A 45 -4.76 -13.29 11.03
C GLY A 45 -3.28 -12.92 10.88
N ARG A 46 -2.42 -13.91 11.03
CA ARG A 46 -0.96 -13.74 10.95
C ARG A 46 -0.36 -14.87 10.14
N ARG A 47 0.77 -14.58 9.50
CA ARG A 47 1.57 -15.61 8.87
C ARG A 47 2.14 -16.57 9.93
N THR A 48 1.89 -17.84 9.73
CA THR A 48 2.28 -18.98 10.57
C THR A 48 3.51 -19.71 10.02
N LEU A 49 3.73 -19.62 8.70
CA LEU A 49 4.80 -20.31 7.99
C LEU A 49 5.94 -19.34 7.59
N PRO A 50 7.15 -19.84 7.29
CA PRO A 50 8.20 -19.04 6.69
C PRO A 50 7.73 -18.36 5.40
N ARG A 51 8.14 -17.10 5.19
CA ARG A 51 7.78 -16.33 4.00
C ARG A 51 8.41 -16.97 2.77
N ARG A 52 7.61 -17.21 1.74
CA ARG A 52 8.07 -17.50 0.37
C ARG A 52 8.25 -16.17 -0.39
N PRO A 53 9.48 -15.73 -0.68
CA PRO A 53 9.75 -14.45 -1.33
C PRO A 53 9.00 -14.32 -2.66
N GLY A 54 8.46 -13.12 -2.94
CA GLY A 54 7.76 -12.81 -4.20
C GLY A 54 6.39 -13.49 -4.39
N ARG A 55 6.01 -14.48 -3.57
CA ARG A 55 4.75 -15.24 -3.71
C ARG A 55 3.72 -14.93 -2.64
N ASP A 56 4.15 -14.84 -1.38
CA ASP A 56 3.21 -14.68 -0.27
C ASP A 56 2.69 -13.24 -0.16
N LYS A 57 1.38 -13.12 0.02
CA LYS A 57 0.70 -11.88 0.36
C LYS A 57 0.92 -11.57 1.85
N VAL A 58 0.81 -10.29 2.20
CA VAL A 58 0.83 -9.84 3.59
C VAL A 58 -0.59 -9.88 4.17
N ASN A 59 -0.74 -10.34 5.41
CA ASN A 59 -2.02 -10.26 6.13
C ASN A 59 -2.39 -8.81 6.44
N ASP A 60 -3.68 -8.54 6.59
CA ASP A 60 -4.21 -7.20 6.75
C ASP A 60 -4.08 -6.78 8.23
N LEU A 61 -2.85 -6.52 8.68
CA LEU A 61 -2.54 -6.23 10.08
C LEU A 61 -3.45 -5.14 10.68
N HIS A 62 -3.81 -5.34 11.94
CA HIS A 62 -4.70 -4.48 12.75
C HIS A 62 -6.15 -4.32 12.26
N THR A 63 -6.56 -4.89 11.12
CA THR A 63 -7.97 -4.83 10.66
C THR A 63 -8.92 -5.49 11.64
N GLY A 64 -8.58 -6.65 12.23
CA GLY A 64 -9.44 -7.27 13.25
C GLY A 64 -9.63 -6.39 14.48
N GLY A 65 -8.61 -5.64 14.89
CA GLY A 65 -8.76 -4.63 15.94
C GLY A 65 -9.71 -3.51 15.51
N LEU A 66 -9.55 -2.99 14.30
CA LEU A 66 -10.40 -1.92 13.75
C LEU A 66 -11.86 -2.39 13.64
N THR A 67 -12.08 -3.62 13.21
CA THR A 67 -13.41 -4.26 13.12
C THR A 67 -14.10 -4.33 14.48
N ARG A 68 -13.39 -4.66 15.57
CA ARG A 68 -13.99 -4.61 16.92
C ARG A 68 -14.42 -3.20 17.32
N GLU A 69 -13.60 -2.19 17.02
CA GLU A 69 -13.93 -0.79 17.34
C GLU A 69 -15.12 -0.28 16.52
N LEU A 70 -15.15 -0.55 15.22
CA LEU A 70 -16.29 -0.23 14.35
C LEU A 70 -17.55 -0.97 14.80
N GLY A 71 -17.41 -2.27 15.06
CA GLY A 71 -18.50 -3.10 15.53
C GLY A 71 -19.12 -2.58 16.82
N ALA A 72 -18.28 -2.27 17.81
CA ALA A 72 -18.74 -1.72 19.09
C ALA A 72 -19.36 -0.32 18.94
N ALA A 73 -18.78 0.56 18.13
CA ALA A 73 -19.26 1.92 17.94
C ALA A 73 -20.63 1.98 17.24
N CYS A 74 -20.94 0.98 16.39
CA CYS A 74 -22.18 0.91 15.64
C CYS A 74 -23.18 -0.11 16.21
N ASP A 75 -22.85 -0.79 17.32
CA ASP A 75 -23.49 -2.02 17.79
C ASP A 75 -23.84 -3.03 16.67
N ALA A 76 -22.87 -3.24 15.79
CA ALA A 76 -22.96 -4.13 14.65
C ALA A 76 -22.58 -5.56 15.02
N THR A 77 -22.99 -6.52 14.20
CA THR A 77 -22.41 -7.87 14.23
C THR A 77 -21.00 -7.82 13.62
N TRP A 78 -20.07 -8.64 14.09
CA TRP A 78 -18.78 -8.80 13.42
C TRP A 78 -18.24 -10.22 13.40
N ILE A 79 -17.40 -10.49 12.40
CA ILE A 79 -16.68 -11.74 12.15
C ILE A 79 -15.20 -11.39 11.90
N ILE A 80 -14.28 -12.03 12.61
CA ILE A 80 -12.85 -11.76 12.49
C ILE A 80 -12.09 -13.07 12.36
N ASN A 81 -11.29 -13.20 11.29
CA ASN A 81 -10.23 -14.22 11.24
C ASN A 81 -9.10 -13.80 12.18
N THR A 82 -8.97 -14.48 13.32
CA THR A 82 -7.99 -14.08 14.35
C THR A 82 -6.63 -14.75 14.20
N ALA A 83 -6.52 -15.81 13.39
CA ALA A 83 -5.30 -16.62 13.36
C ALA A 83 -4.84 -17.03 11.96
N ARG A 84 -5.73 -17.48 11.07
CA ARG A 84 -5.33 -18.13 9.81
C ARG A 84 -4.67 -17.15 8.85
N ASP A 85 -3.57 -17.58 8.25
CA ASP A 85 -2.89 -16.85 7.20
C ASP A 85 -3.73 -16.87 5.91
N ARG A 86 -3.92 -15.71 5.28
CA ARG A 86 -4.60 -15.59 3.99
C ARG A 86 -3.91 -16.36 2.84
N ASN A 87 -2.65 -16.75 3.01
CA ASN A 87 -1.94 -17.60 2.05
C ASN A 87 -2.27 -19.09 2.20
N GLU A 88 -2.80 -19.51 3.35
CA GLU A 88 -3.38 -20.85 3.55
C GLU A 88 -4.82 -20.88 3.06
N ILE A 89 -5.63 -19.89 3.48
CA ILE A 89 -7.03 -19.73 3.11
C ILE A 89 -7.42 -18.25 3.04
N ASP A 90 -7.66 -17.76 1.83
CA ASP A 90 -8.14 -16.40 1.55
C ASP A 90 -9.66 -16.38 1.67
N LEU A 91 -10.16 -15.99 2.85
CA LEU A 91 -11.60 -15.91 3.14
C LEU A 91 -12.33 -14.81 2.34
N ASN A 92 -11.63 -14.05 1.49
CA ASN A 92 -12.24 -13.15 0.51
C ASN A 92 -12.18 -13.71 -0.93
N ARG A 93 -12.00 -15.03 -1.07
CA ARG A 93 -12.02 -15.74 -2.34
C ARG A 93 -13.07 -16.84 -2.34
N THR A 94 -14.17 -16.63 -3.05
CA THR A 94 -15.30 -17.56 -3.13
C THR A 94 -14.89 -19.01 -3.39
N PRO A 95 -14.01 -19.35 -4.36
CA PRO A 95 -13.60 -20.74 -4.56
C PRO A 95 -12.96 -21.37 -3.30
N GLN A 96 -12.09 -20.64 -2.60
CA GLN A 96 -11.43 -21.14 -1.41
C GLN A 96 -12.39 -21.25 -0.21
N VAL A 97 -13.33 -20.31 -0.09
CA VAL A 97 -14.36 -20.38 0.96
C VAL A 97 -15.28 -21.58 0.73
N ARG A 98 -15.71 -21.86 -0.50
CA ARG A 98 -16.53 -23.03 -0.81
C ARG A 98 -15.85 -24.34 -0.45
N GLU A 99 -14.57 -24.45 -0.81
CA GLU A 99 -13.80 -25.69 -0.63
C GLU A 99 -13.41 -25.92 0.84
N HIS A 100 -13.01 -24.87 1.56
CA HIS A 100 -12.34 -25.01 2.86
C HIS A 100 -13.06 -24.34 4.03
N ALA A 101 -14.09 -23.51 3.78
CA ALA A 101 -14.78 -22.74 4.81
C ALA A 101 -16.27 -22.51 4.49
N SER A 102 -16.98 -23.53 4.00
CA SER A 102 -18.41 -23.43 3.63
C SER A 102 -19.30 -22.96 4.78
N TRP A 103 -18.89 -23.22 6.04
CA TRP A 103 -19.52 -22.70 7.25
C TRP A 103 -19.66 -21.17 7.23
N LEU A 104 -18.73 -20.44 6.58
CA LEU A 104 -18.77 -18.98 6.49
C LEU A 104 -19.91 -18.52 5.58
N LEU A 105 -20.16 -19.23 4.47
CA LEU A 105 -21.27 -18.92 3.57
C LEU A 105 -22.62 -19.15 4.27
N GLU A 106 -22.75 -20.27 4.97
CA GLU A 106 -23.93 -20.59 5.78
C GLU A 106 -24.16 -19.54 6.88
N PHE A 107 -23.10 -19.16 7.59
CA PHE A 107 -23.17 -18.14 8.65
C PHE A 107 -23.57 -16.78 8.10
N LEU A 108 -22.97 -16.35 6.98
CA LEU A 108 -23.31 -15.08 6.33
C LEU A 108 -24.75 -15.08 5.84
N ALA A 109 -25.19 -16.14 5.16
CA ALA A 109 -26.55 -16.25 4.64
C ALA A 109 -27.58 -16.14 5.76
N THR A 110 -27.43 -16.96 6.80
CA THR A 110 -28.33 -16.96 7.97
C THR A 110 -28.35 -15.60 8.66
N THR A 111 -27.18 -15.01 8.93
CA THR A 111 -27.09 -13.72 9.62
C THR A 111 -27.72 -12.58 8.82
N LEU A 112 -27.46 -12.53 7.52
CA LEU A 112 -28.00 -11.46 6.67
C LEU A 112 -29.51 -11.63 6.47
N GLU A 113 -30.00 -12.86 6.37
CA GLU A 113 -31.44 -13.15 6.35
C GLU A 113 -32.14 -12.70 7.63
N GLU A 114 -31.58 -12.99 8.80
CA GLU A 114 -32.10 -12.53 10.10
C GLU A 114 -32.19 -11.00 10.13
N MET A 115 -31.10 -10.31 9.77
CA MET A 115 -31.07 -8.84 9.72
C MET A 115 -32.11 -8.27 8.73
N VAL A 116 -32.22 -8.88 7.55
CA VAL A 116 -33.19 -8.45 6.53
C VAL A 116 -34.63 -8.74 6.97
N ALA A 117 -34.89 -9.86 7.64
CA ALA A 117 -36.21 -10.19 8.16
C ALA A 117 -36.65 -9.21 9.27
N GLU A 118 -35.73 -8.83 10.16
CA GLU A 118 -36.03 -7.93 11.27
C GLU A 118 -36.08 -6.45 10.87
N ARG A 119 -35.23 -6.02 9.94
CA ARG A 119 -34.98 -4.60 9.63
C ARG A 119 -35.28 -4.22 8.18
N GLY A 120 -35.71 -5.16 7.35
CA GLY A 120 -35.97 -4.98 5.92
C GLY A 120 -34.71 -4.83 5.05
N ARG A 121 -33.54 -4.61 5.67
CA ARG A 121 -32.26 -4.38 5.00
C ARG A 121 -31.08 -4.80 5.87
N ALA A 122 -29.93 -5.03 5.25
CA ALA A 122 -28.66 -5.17 5.95
C ALA A 122 -27.51 -4.52 5.17
N THR A 123 -26.39 -4.28 5.84
CA THR A 123 -25.16 -3.84 5.20
C THR A 123 -23.98 -4.69 5.64
N LEU A 124 -23.19 -5.16 4.68
CA LEU A 124 -21.99 -5.94 4.89
C LEU A 124 -20.74 -5.11 4.57
N PHE A 125 -19.82 -5.00 5.51
CA PHE A 125 -18.51 -4.37 5.34
C PHE A 125 -17.39 -5.41 5.43
N ALA A 126 -16.67 -5.66 4.34
CA ALA A 126 -15.41 -6.40 4.39
C ALA A 126 -14.25 -5.42 4.68
N VAL A 127 -13.60 -5.56 5.83
CA VAL A 127 -12.52 -4.68 6.31
C VAL A 127 -11.16 -5.25 5.91
N HIS A 128 -10.48 -4.55 5.00
CA HIS A 128 -9.18 -4.92 4.43
C HIS A 128 -8.10 -3.89 4.72
N GLY A 129 -6.86 -4.31 4.48
CA GLY A 129 -5.68 -3.50 4.70
C GLY A 129 -4.97 -3.11 3.42
N TRP A 130 -4.76 -1.81 3.24
CA TRP A 130 -3.87 -1.27 2.22
C TRP A 130 -2.56 -0.82 2.86
N ASN A 131 -1.44 -1.37 2.38
CA ASN A 131 -0.09 -1.07 2.90
C ASN A 131 0.48 0.27 2.38
N VAL A 132 -0.36 1.30 2.44
CA VAL A 132 -0.01 2.70 2.17
C VAL A 132 -0.06 3.48 3.48
N VAL A 133 0.91 4.39 3.70
CA VAL A 133 0.97 5.21 4.92
C VAL A 133 0.15 6.50 4.78
N GLN A 134 -0.39 6.78 3.59
CA GLN A 134 -1.42 7.78 3.38
C GLN A 134 -2.67 7.47 4.24
N ALA A 135 -3.27 8.51 4.82
CA ALA A 135 -4.55 8.38 5.52
C ALA A 135 -5.69 8.30 4.50
N VAL A 136 -5.95 7.07 4.04
CA VAL A 136 -6.88 6.81 2.93
C VAL A 136 -7.74 5.57 3.19
N CYS A 137 -8.97 5.57 2.68
CA CYS A 137 -9.85 4.41 2.58
C CYS A 137 -10.44 4.34 1.16
N ASP A 138 -10.16 3.28 0.41
CA ASP A 138 -10.84 3.05 -0.89
C ASP A 138 -12.05 2.13 -0.69
N LEU A 139 -13.18 2.48 -1.31
CA LEU A 139 -14.46 1.78 -1.17
C LEU A 139 -14.69 0.89 -2.39
N GLY A 140 -14.52 -0.42 -2.23
CA GLY A 140 -14.79 -1.39 -3.29
C GLY A 140 -16.26 -1.81 -3.31
N VAL A 141 -16.98 -1.45 -4.38
CA VAL A 141 -18.42 -1.74 -4.53
C VAL A 141 -18.83 -2.18 -5.95
N GLY A 142 -17.86 -2.56 -6.79
CA GLY A 142 -18.05 -2.82 -8.22
C GLY A 142 -18.05 -1.57 -9.11
N LEU A 143 -17.80 -0.41 -8.53
CA LEU A 143 -17.73 0.89 -9.23
C LEU A 143 -16.30 1.42 -9.21
N VAL A 144 -15.97 2.25 -10.20
CA VAL A 144 -14.79 3.13 -10.23
C VAL A 144 -15.29 4.57 -10.35
N GLU A 145 -14.81 5.44 -9.47
CA GLU A 145 -15.05 6.88 -9.56
C GLU A 145 -13.95 7.57 -10.36
N GLU A 146 -14.36 8.30 -11.40
CA GLU A 146 -13.49 9.16 -12.21
C GLU A 146 -14.20 10.50 -12.45
N ASN A 147 -13.51 11.61 -12.20
CA ASN A 147 -14.06 12.97 -12.37
C ASN A 147 -15.40 13.19 -11.64
N GLY A 148 -15.58 12.60 -10.46
CA GLY A 148 -16.81 12.68 -9.67
C GLY A 148 -17.95 11.78 -10.14
N ALA A 149 -17.78 11.08 -11.26
CA ALA A 149 -18.77 10.17 -11.84
C ALA A 149 -18.40 8.71 -11.52
N CYS A 150 -19.38 7.92 -11.06
CA CYS A 150 -19.20 6.49 -10.85
C CYS A 150 -19.58 5.71 -12.11
N ARG A 151 -18.71 4.80 -12.54
CA ARG A 151 -18.95 3.83 -13.61
C ARG A 151 -18.72 2.41 -13.13
N ARG A 152 -19.38 1.43 -13.76
CA ARG A 152 -19.11 0.01 -13.47
C ARG A 152 -17.65 -0.32 -13.76
N ALA A 153 -17.02 -1.07 -12.85
CA ALA A 153 -15.70 -1.64 -13.08
C ALA A 153 -15.80 -2.77 -14.11
N ALA A 154 -14.75 -2.97 -14.92
CA ALA A 154 -14.81 -3.81 -16.12
C ALA A 154 -15.16 -5.31 -15.90
N ARG A 155 -15.12 -5.84 -14.67
CA ARG A 155 -15.23 -7.28 -14.40
C ARG A 155 -16.18 -7.66 -13.25
N GLY A 156 -16.95 -6.72 -12.71
CA GLY A 156 -17.81 -7.01 -11.56
C GLY A 156 -19.08 -6.18 -11.53
N ASP A 157 -20.02 -6.66 -10.74
CA ASP A 157 -21.33 -6.07 -10.55
C ASP A 157 -21.33 -5.10 -9.38
N VAL A 158 -22.29 -4.18 -9.41
CA VAL A 158 -22.49 -3.20 -8.35
C VAL A 158 -23.14 -3.87 -7.15
N THR A 159 -22.48 -3.78 -6.00
CA THR A 159 -22.87 -4.45 -4.75
C THR A 159 -23.65 -3.56 -3.80
N VAL A 160 -23.89 -2.31 -4.20
CA VAL A 160 -24.67 -1.33 -3.45
C VAL A 160 -25.79 -0.74 -4.31
N SER A 161 -26.87 -0.29 -3.70
CA SER A 161 -27.88 0.53 -4.38
C SER A 161 -27.41 1.95 -4.63
N ARG A 162 -28.11 2.63 -5.54
CA ARG A 162 -27.93 4.06 -5.79
C ARG A 162 -28.25 4.91 -4.55
N ALA A 163 -29.34 4.63 -3.85
CA ALA A 163 -29.65 5.25 -2.56
C ALA A 163 -28.52 5.03 -1.54
N PHE A 164 -28.03 3.79 -1.50
CA PHE A 164 -26.78 3.33 -0.90
C PHE A 164 -25.65 4.35 -0.98
N LEU A 165 -25.17 4.46 -2.22
CA LEU A 165 -24.07 5.28 -2.66
C LEU A 165 -24.23 6.74 -2.22
N HIS A 166 -25.38 7.35 -2.50
CA HIS A 166 -25.59 8.78 -2.23
C HIS A 166 -25.76 9.12 -0.74
N ALA A 167 -26.53 8.31 0.00
CA ALA A 167 -26.86 8.60 1.39
C ALA A 167 -25.69 8.29 2.34
N TYR A 168 -24.95 7.20 2.08
CA TYR A 168 -23.91 6.71 2.98
C TYR A 168 -22.50 6.95 2.46
N LEU A 169 -22.16 6.43 1.28
CA LEU A 169 -20.77 6.45 0.79
C LEU A 169 -20.31 7.89 0.46
N ARG A 170 -21.16 8.68 -0.22
CA ARG A 170 -20.86 10.10 -0.48
C ARG A 170 -20.80 10.91 0.81
N ARG A 171 -21.61 10.58 1.81
CA ARG A 171 -21.56 11.24 3.13
C ARG A 171 -20.27 10.91 3.86
N MET A 172 -19.85 9.64 3.82
CA MET A 172 -18.57 9.19 4.36
C MET A 172 -17.41 9.96 3.72
N GLN A 173 -17.37 10.11 2.40
CA GLN A 173 -16.35 10.92 1.72
C GLN A 173 -16.30 12.37 2.24
N ARG A 174 -17.46 13.02 2.40
CA ARG A 174 -17.53 14.40 2.91
C ARG A 174 -17.11 14.54 4.37
N LEU A 175 -17.53 13.63 5.25
CA LEU A 175 -17.20 13.73 6.67
C LEU A 175 -15.73 13.35 6.95
N ALA A 176 -15.20 12.37 6.20
CA ALA A 176 -13.81 11.94 6.33
C ALA A 176 -12.83 13.00 5.83
N SER A 177 -13.19 13.77 4.79
CA SER A 177 -12.32 14.83 4.26
C SER A 177 -12.06 15.95 5.27
N VAL A 178 -13.05 16.30 6.11
CA VAL A 178 -12.89 17.23 7.24
C VAL A 178 -11.82 16.77 8.23
N GLN A 179 -11.59 15.46 8.32
CA GLN A 179 -10.57 14.84 9.19
C GLN A 179 -9.24 14.57 8.46
N ASN A 180 -9.05 15.12 7.26
CA ASN A 180 -7.88 14.85 6.39
C ASN A 180 -7.71 13.36 6.05
N VAL A 181 -8.82 12.64 5.90
CA VAL A 181 -8.86 11.27 5.42
C VAL A 181 -9.41 11.27 4.00
N LEU A 182 -8.61 10.77 3.05
CA LEU A 182 -9.05 10.60 1.67
C LEU A 182 -9.95 9.36 1.59
N VAL A 183 -11.17 9.52 1.08
CA VAL A 183 -12.06 8.38 0.81
C VAL A 183 -12.41 8.38 -0.68
N THR A 184 -12.14 7.27 -1.35
CA THR A 184 -12.37 7.09 -2.79
C THR A 184 -13.31 5.92 -3.06
N ILE A 185 -13.86 5.82 -4.27
CA ILE A 185 -14.72 4.71 -4.68
C ILE A 185 -14.03 3.95 -5.80
N GLY A 186 -13.53 2.76 -5.46
CA GLY A 186 -12.92 1.79 -6.36
C GLY A 186 -11.80 2.31 -7.24
N VAL A 187 -11.12 3.38 -6.83
CA VAL A 187 -10.01 3.97 -7.59
C VAL A 187 -8.89 2.95 -7.71
N ARG A 188 -8.58 2.24 -6.62
CA ARG A 188 -7.53 1.22 -6.58
C ARG A 188 -8.10 -0.20 -6.51
N TYR A 189 -9.14 -0.39 -5.71
CA TYR A 189 -9.69 -1.68 -5.34
C TYR A 189 -11.21 -1.66 -5.48
N PRO A 190 -11.75 -1.78 -6.71
CA PRO A 190 -13.19 -1.71 -6.94
C PRO A 190 -13.96 -2.92 -6.39
N ALA A 191 -13.30 -3.94 -5.81
CA ALA A 191 -13.92 -5.20 -5.39
C ALA A 191 -14.71 -5.94 -6.49
N ALA A 192 -14.35 -5.70 -7.76
CA ALA A 192 -15.05 -6.18 -8.94
C ALA A 192 -14.55 -7.53 -9.46
N HIS A 193 -13.70 -8.25 -8.74
CA HIS A 193 -13.25 -9.57 -9.20
C HIS A 193 -14.37 -10.60 -8.96
N PRO A 194 -14.73 -11.48 -9.93
CA PRO A 194 -15.86 -12.42 -9.74
C PRO A 194 -15.70 -13.42 -8.59
N SER A 195 -14.48 -13.62 -8.10
CA SER A 195 -14.20 -14.45 -6.90
C SER A 195 -14.16 -13.66 -5.60
N ASN A 196 -14.32 -12.34 -5.62
CA ASN A 196 -14.44 -11.54 -4.41
C ASN A 196 -15.73 -11.92 -3.68
N LEU A 197 -15.66 -12.09 -2.35
CA LEU A 197 -16.82 -12.53 -1.56
C LEU A 197 -18.01 -11.57 -1.67
N MET A 198 -17.76 -10.26 -1.84
CA MET A 198 -18.83 -9.25 -1.98
C MET A 198 -19.67 -9.49 -3.23
N GLN A 199 -19.11 -10.10 -4.28
CA GLN A 199 -19.82 -10.42 -5.53
C GLN A 199 -20.80 -11.59 -5.37
N LEU A 200 -20.92 -12.18 -4.18
CA LEU A 200 -22.00 -13.11 -3.86
C LEU A 200 -23.33 -12.41 -3.57
N LEU A 201 -23.31 -11.10 -3.29
CA LEU A 201 -24.50 -10.28 -3.01
C LEU A 201 -24.91 -9.48 -4.26
N THR A 202 -24.79 -10.11 -5.43
CA THR A 202 -25.20 -9.58 -6.73
C THR A 202 -26.11 -10.59 -7.45
N PRO A 203 -26.96 -10.15 -8.40
CA PRO A 203 -27.90 -11.05 -9.07
C PRO A 203 -27.25 -12.16 -9.90
N GLY A 204 -25.98 -12.00 -10.31
CA GLY A 204 -25.28 -12.93 -11.23
C GLY A 204 -25.09 -14.37 -10.71
N ARG A 205 -25.52 -14.66 -9.48
CA ARG A 205 -25.43 -15.97 -8.82
C ARG A 205 -26.79 -16.56 -8.42
N VAL A 206 -27.91 -15.97 -8.83
CA VAL A 206 -29.26 -16.41 -8.44
C VAL A 206 -29.58 -17.84 -8.87
N ASP A 207 -29.00 -18.28 -10.00
CA ASP A 207 -29.16 -19.61 -10.59
C ASP A 207 -27.90 -20.50 -10.44
N ASP A 208 -26.96 -20.13 -9.56
CA ASP A 208 -25.73 -20.92 -9.34
C ASP A 208 -26.08 -22.35 -8.87
N ALA A 209 -25.30 -23.38 -9.22
CA ALA A 209 -25.59 -24.75 -8.80
C ALA A 209 -25.49 -24.95 -7.27
N ASP A 210 -24.68 -24.13 -6.60
CA ASP A 210 -24.46 -24.18 -5.17
C ASP A 210 -25.61 -23.47 -4.40
N PRO A 211 -26.36 -24.18 -3.54
CA PRO A 211 -27.51 -23.61 -2.84
C PRO A 211 -27.15 -22.41 -1.95
N LEU A 212 -25.95 -22.36 -1.37
CA LEU A 212 -25.54 -21.26 -0.50
C LEU A 212 -25.25 -19.99 -1.30
N LEU A 213 -24.67 -20.14 -2.48
CA LEU A 213 -24.44 -19.00 -3.36
C LEU A 213 -25.76 -18.43 -3.88
N ARG A 214 -26.71 -19.28 -4.28
CA ARG A 214 -28.07 -18.84 -4.65
C ARG A 214 -28.76 -18.10 -3.51
N ARG A 215 -28.64 -18.62 -2.28
CA ARG A 215 -29.24 -18.04 -1.08
C ARG A 215 -28.71 -16.63 -0.82
N LEU A 216 -27.40 -16.44 -0.87
CA LEU A 216 -26.77 -15.10 -0.75
C LEU A 216 -27.17 -14.17 -1.91
N ALA A 217 -27.18 -14.66 -3.15
CA ALA A 217 -27.55 -13.86 -4.31
C ALA A 217 -28.98 -13.30 -4.23
N ARG A 218 -29.92 -14.05 -3.65
CA ARG A 218 -31.31 -13.62 -3.42
C ARG A 218 -31.45 -12.51 -2.37
N LEU A 219 -30.39 -12.20 -1.64
CA LEU A 219 -30.34 -11.07 -0.70
C LEU A 219 -29.80 -9.79 -1.34
N ALA A 220 -29.32 -9.85 -2.60
CA ALA A 220 -28.71 -8.72 -3.28
C ALA A 220 -29.61 -7.47 -3.29
N ASP A 221 -30.92 -7.65 -3.39
CA ASP A 221 -31.92 -6.58 -3.41
C ASP A 221 -32.11 -5.88 -2.05
N ARG A 222 -31.66 -6.48 -0.95
CA ARG A 222 -31.86 -5.97 0.43
C ARG A 222 -30.56 -5.80 1.22
N VAL A 223 -29.45 -6.25 0.66
CA VAL A 223 -28.12 -6.12 1.24
C VAL A 223 -27.24 -5.25 0.37
N ASP A 224 -26.66 -4.22 0.98
CA ASP A 224 -25.58 -3.43 0.39
C ASP A 224 -24.24 -3.96 0.92
N ALA A 225 -23.30 -4.28 0.04
CA ALA A 225 -22.00 -4.83 0.42
C ALA A 225 -20.85 -3.92 -0.02
N VAL A 226 -19.91 -3.68 0.88
CA VAL A 226 -18.82 -2.72 0.69
C VAL A 226 -17.51 -3.31 1.18
N GLN A 227 -16.47 -3.24 0.35
CA GLN A 227 -15.11 -3.53 0.76
C GLN A 227 -14.42 -2.23 1.21
N LEU A 228 -13.92 -2.17 2.45
CA LEU A 228 -13.12 -1.07 2.97
C LEU A 228 -11.65 -1.42 2.82
N GLU A 229 -10.92 -0.69 1.99
CA GLU A 229 -9.48 -0.85 1.80
C GLU A 229 -8.72 0.25 2.54
N VAL A 230 -8.26 -0.09 3.74
CA VAL A 230 -7.91 0.91 4.75
C VAL A 230 -6.39 1.08 4.87
N GLY A 231 -5.91 2.31 4.67
CA GLY A 231 -4.50 2.70 4.83
C GLY A 231 -3.99 2.51 6.27
N ILE A 232 -2.67 2.39 6.42
CA ILE A 232 -2.00 2.13 7.71
C ILE A 232 -2.43 3.10 8.82
N PRO A 233 -2.53 4.44 8.61
CA PRO A 233 -2.88 5.36 9.70
C PRO A 233 -4.29 5.19 10.27
N LEU A 234 -5.19 4.58 9.50
CA LEU A 234 -6.58 4.32 9.92
C LEU A 234 -6.72 2.93 10.54
N ARG A 235 -5.75 2.04 10.33
CA ARG A 235 -5.68 0.70 10.94
C ARG A 235 -4.88 0.68 12.24
N TRP A 236 -3.79 1.43 12.34
CA TRP A 236 -2.97 1.47 13.55
C TRP A 236 -3.67 2.29 14.63
N ARG A 237 -3.48 1.91 15.90
CA ARG A 237 -4.02 2.69 17.02
C ARG A 237 -3.47 4.11 16.98
N GLY A 238 -4.35 5.08 17.16
CA GLY A 238 -3.99 6.49 17.18
C GLY A 238 -5.16 7.39 16.78
N PRO A 239 -4.94 8.72 16.80
CA PRO A 239 -6.02 9.70 16.61
C PRO A 239 -6.77 9.57 15.28
N ARG A 240 -6.05 9.22 14.19
CA ARG A 240 -6.65 9.08 12.85
C ARG A 240 -7.60 7.88 12.76
N ARG A 241 -7.23 6.73 13.32
CA ARG A 241 -8.13 5.58 13.46
C ARG A 241 -9.36 5.92 14.29
N SER A 242 -9.18 6.57 15.45
CA SER A 242 -10.32 6.97 16.28
C SER A 242 -11.25 7.96 15.58
N ALA A 243 -10.71 8.91 14.83
CA ALA A 243 -11.50 9.83 14.01
C ALA A 243 -12.27 9.08 12.91
N PHE A 244 -11.62 8.16 12.22
CA PHE A 244 -12.25 7.33 11.18
C PHE A 244 -13.39 6.46 11.72
N VAL A 245 -13.20 5.81 12.87
CA VAL A 245 -14.25 5.02 13.54
C VAL A 245 -15.44 5.89 13.90
N ARG A 246 -15.22 7.07 14.49
CA ARG A 246 -16.30 8.02 14.79
C ARG A 246 -17.02 8.48 13.53
N THR A 247 -16.30 8.84 12.48
CA THR A 247 -16.90 9.25 11.20
C THR A 247 -17.81 8.16 10.63
N LEU A 248 -17.40 6.90 10.64
CA LEU A 248 -18.24 5.79 10.20
C LEU A 248 -19.48 5.63 11.10
N ALA A 249 -19.32 5.66 12.41
CA ALA A 249 -20.44 5.60 13.35
C ALA A 249 -21.44 6.75 13.11
N ASP A 250 -20.97 7.98 12.94
CA ASP A 250 -21.80 9.16 12.66
C ASP A 250 -22.57 9.03 11.33
N VAL A 251 -21.95 8.45 10.30
CA VAL A 251 -22.62 8.18 9.01
C VAL A 251 -23.82 7.26 9.21
N PHE A 252 -23.68 6.20 10.00
CA PHE A 252 -24.74 5.21 10.21
C PHE A 252 -25.76 5.62 11.26
N ALA A 253 -25.38 6.39 12.28
CA ALA A 253 -26.30 6.90 13.28
C ALA A 253 -27.29 7.94 12.71
N ALA A 254 -26.86 8.73 11.72
CA ALA A 254 -27.62 9.86 11.22
C ALA A 254 -28.27 9.63 9.85
N ALA A 255 -28.25 8.40 9.33
CA ALA A 255 -28.90 8.10 8.06
C ALA A 255 -30.40 7.78 8.25
N PRO A 256 -31.27 8.17 7.30
CA PRO A 256 -32.71 8.09 7.51
C PRO A 256 -33.20 6.65 7.71
N PRO A 257 -34.21 6.45 8.59
CA PRO A 257 -34.92 5.18 8.70
C PRO A 257 -35.73 4.85 7.44
N ASP A 258 -36.14 5.84 6.64
CA ASP A 258 -36.99 5.63 5.47
C ASP A 258 -36.32 6.05 4.16
N SER A 259 -36.22 5.09 3.25
CA SER A 259 -36.12 5.36 1.82
C SER A 259 -36.87 4.24 1.10
N ALA A 260 -37.91 4.64 0.38
CA ALA A 260 -38.92 3.84 -0.32
C ALA A 260 -38.46 2.47 -0.87
N PRO A 261 -39.40 1.50 -1.03
CA PRO A 261 -39.11 0.23 -1.68
C PRO A 261 -38.39 0.43 -3.01
N ARG A 262 -37.27 -0.29 -3.20
CA ARG A 262 -36.48 -0.31 -4.44
C ARG A 262 -37.40 -0.69 -5.60
N ARG A 263 -37.34 0.06 -6.72
CA ARG A 263 -37.98 -0.37 -7.97
C ARG A 263 -37.05 -1.38 -8.67
N GLU A 264 -37.62 -2.43 -9.27
CA GLU A 264 -36.90 -3.30 -10.20
C GLU A 264 -36.18 -2.45 -11.26
N GLY A 265 -34.89 -2.73 -11.52
CA GLY A 265 -34.06 -1.99 -12.48
C GLY A 265 -33.06 -0.97 -11.89
N ASP A 266 -33.07 -0.71 -10.57
CA ASP A 266 -32.17 0.30 -9.95
C ASP A 266 -30.66 -0.07 -9.97
N ARG A 267 -30.34 -1.35 -10.24
CA ARG A 267 -28.96 -1.83 -10.46
C ARG A 267 -28.66 -2.09 -11.94
N ASP A 268 -29.68 -2.33 -12.76
CA ASP A 268 -29.58 -2.74 -14.16
C ASP A 268 -29.63 -1.52 -15.07
N GLY A 269 -28.57 -0.72 -15.02
CA GLY A 269 -28.33 0.29 -16.04
C GLY A 269 -27.96 -0.39 -17.36
N GLU A 270 -28.94 -0.77 -18.17
CA GLU A 270 -28.77 -1.13 -19.59
C GLU A 270 -28.31 0.05 -20.47
N GLY A 271 -28.02 1.21 -19.90
CA GLY A 271 -27.31 2.29 -20.56
C GLY A 271 -25.98 2.57 -19.89
N ALA A 272 -24.93 2.84 -20.67
CA ALA A 272 -23.64 3.38 -20.23
C ALA A 272 -23.73 4.77 -19.54
N ALA A 273 -24.92 5.18 -19.08
CA ALA A 273 -25.17 6.40 -18.35
C ALA A 273 -24.62 6.29 -16.93
N SER A 274 -23.86 7.29 -16.52
CA SER A 274 -23.23 7.35 -15.21
C SER A 274 -24.20 7.09 -14.05
N PHE A 275 -23.75 6.38 -13.01
CA PHE A 275 -24.51 6.16 -11.77
C PHE A 275 -24.77 7.46 -10.98
N ASP A 276 -24.08 8.56 -11.32
CA ASP A 276 -24.20 9.87 -10.68
C ASP A 276 -24.04 11.00 -11.71
N SER A 277 -24.72 12.13 -11.54
CA SER A 277 -24.46 13.32 -12.35
C SER A 277 -23.23 14.06 -11.79
N PRO A 278 -22.33 14.59 -12.63
CA PRO A 278 -21.12 15.27 -12.16
C PRO A 278 -21.49 16.48 -11.29
N ARG A 279 -21.06 16.48 -10.02
CA ARG A 279 -21.06 17.67 -9.16
C ARG A 279 -19.67 18.32 -9.18
N ALA A 280 -19.63 19.61 -8.84
CA ALA A 280 -18.45 20.47 -8.86
C ALA A 280 -17.18 19.71 -8.41
N ALA A 281 -16.18 19.74 -9.28
CA ALA A 281 -15.04 18.84 -9.31
C ALA A 281 -14.27 18.81 -7.98
N VAL A 282 -14.41 17.70 -7.25
CA VAL A 282 -13.27 17.19 -6.49
C VAL A 282 -12.28 16.70 -7.54
N GLY A 283 -11.02 17.16 -7.48
CA GLY A 283 -10.02 16.85 -8.50
C GLY A 283 -9.96 15.35 -8.81
N ALA A 284 -9.77 15.00 -10.09
CA ALA A 284 -9.70 13.61 -10.52
C ALA A 284 -8.62 12.87 -9.71
N THR A 285 -9.06 11.92 -8.87
CA THR A 285 -8.15 11.07 -8.12
C THR A 285 -7.78 9.88 -8.98
N LEU A 286 -6.49 9.67 -9.20
CA LEU A 286 -5.98 8.61 -10.07
C LEU A 286 -5.26 7.55 -9.24
N ALA A 287 -5.54 6.28 -9.50
CA ALA A 287 -4.75 5.18 -8.92
C ALA A 287 -3.42 5.05 -9.64
N CYS A 288 -2.35 4.88 -8.85
CA CYS A 288 -1.05 4.48 -9.40
C CYS A 288 -1.08 3.04 -9.91
N GLY A 289 -1.09 2.88 -11.23
CA GLY A 289 -0.79 1.64 -11.93
C GLY A 289 0.23 1.88 -13.04
N GLY A 290 1.05 0.87 -13.34
CA GLY A 290 2.04 0.94 -14.42
C GLY A 290 3.42 1.46 -14.00
N ARG A 291 4.35 1.44 -14.95
CA ARG A 291 5.72 1.96 -14.74
C ARG A 291 5.65 3.48 -14.71
N PRO A 292 6.36 4.16 -13.80
CA PRO A 292 6.43 5.62 -13.83
C PRO A 292 6.95 6.10 -15.19
N THR A 293 6.55 7.28 -15.61
CA THR A 293 7.07 8.01 -16.78
C THR A 293 8.04 9.12 -16.36
N THR A 294 7.81 9.73 -15.19
CA THR A 294 8.64 10.80 -14.65
C THR A 294 8.82 10.61 -13.14
N ARG A 295 9.95 11.08 -12.60
CA ARG A 295 10.25 11.10 -11.18
C ARG A 295 10.86 12.44 -10.80
N VAL A 296 10.51 12.97 -9.63
CA VAL A 296 11.29 14.00 -8.95
C VAL A 296 11.72 13.42 -7.62
N ALA A 297 13.02 13.31 -7.40
CA ALA A 297 13.58 12.79 -6.15
C ALA A 297 14.57 13.77 -5.55
N LEU A 298 14.67 13.74 -4.22
CA LEU A 298 15.66 14.47 -3.43
C LEU A 298 16.23 13.50 -2.40
N GLN A 299 17.54 13.54 -2.24
CA GLN A 299 18.23 12.78 -1.21
C GLN A 299 19.19 13.70 -0.46
N VAL A 300 19.15 13.59 0.86
CA VAL A 300 19.89 14.44 1.79
C VAL A 300 20.65 13.55 2.75
N ALA A 301 21.93 13.81 2.92
CA ALA A 301 22.75 13.15 3.92
C ALA A 301 23.45 14.18 4.81
N SER A 302 23.31 13.99 6.12
CA SER A 302 24.08 14.65 7.16
C SER A 302 24.59 13.59 8.14
N ALA A 303 25.42 13.98 9.11
CA ALA A 303 25.93 13.04 10.11
C ALA A 303 24.80 12.38 10.92
N GLU A 304 23.74 13.13 11.23
CA GLU A 304 22.65 12.67 12.12
C GLU A 304 21.43 12.20 11.33
N LEU A 305 21.10 12.88 10.23
CA LEU A 305 19.86 12.70 9.48
C LEU A 305 20.13 12.33 8.04
N ALA A 306 19.39 11.36 7.52
CA ALA A 306 19.25 11.13 6.10
C ALA A 306 17.78 11.12 5.68
N VAL A 307 17.50 11.73 4.54
CA VAL A 307 16.16 11.85 3.98
C VAL A 307 16.22 11.42 2.52
N LEU A 308 15.34 10.51 2.12
CA LEU A 308 15.04 10.25 0.72
C LEU A 308 13.58 10.58 0.48
N THR A 309 13.30 11.34 -0.56
CA THR A 309 11.93 11.65 -0.95
C THR A 309 11.82 11.55 -2.46
N SER A 310 10.71 11.03 -2.93
CA SER A 310 10.43 10.92 -4.35
C SER A 310 8.95 11.09 -4.63
N VAL A 311 8.66 11.72 -5.75
CA VAL A 311 7.33 11.74 -6.35
C VAL A 311 7.44 11.18 -7.76
N ASP A 312 6.78 10.06 -7.98
CA ASP A 312 6.72 9.34 -9.24
C ASP A 312 5.40 9.67 -9.93
N VAL A 313 5.45 10.01 -11.21
CA VAL A 313 4.28 10.21 -12.06
C VAL A 313 4.21 9.05 -13.04
N ALA A 314 3.06 8.37 -13.07
CA ALA A 314 2.76 7.26 -13.96
C ALA A 314 1.96 7.74 -15.19
N PRO A 315 1.76 6.87 -16.21
CA PRO A 315 0.86 7.16 -17.32
C PRO A 315 -0.53 7.60 -16.82
N ALA A 316 -1.21 8.43 -17.61
CA ALA A 316 -2.45 9.12 -17.22
C ALA A 316 -2.33 10.12 -16.05
N GLY A 317 -1.14 10.32 -15.48
CA GLY A 317 -0.87 11.34 -14.48
C GLY A 317 -1.08 10.91 -13.03
N ALA A 318 -1.20 9.60 -12.76
CA ALA A 318 -1.25 9.09 -11.39
C ALA A 318 0.08 9.35 -10.67
N ILE A 319 0.04 9.71 -9.38
CA ILE A 319 1.24 10.15 -8.65
C ILE A 319 1.44 9.32 -7.38
N ALA A 320 2.65 8.74 -7.24
CA ALA A 320 3.07 8.04 -6.03
C ALA A 320 4.15 8.82 -5.29
N GLY A 321 3.95 9.02 -3.99
CA GLY A 321 4.85 9.78 -3.12
C GLY A 321 5.53 8.85 -2.13
N ARG A 322 6.82 9.04 -1.93
CA ARG A 322 7.60 8.34 -0.90
C ARG A 322 8.43 9.33 -0.13
N LEU A 323 8.49 9.16 1.19
CA LEU A 323 9.39 9.88 2.07
C LEU A 323 9.95 8.90 3.08
N LEU A 324 11.27 8.81 3.15
CA LEU A 324 12.02 7.95 4.04
C LEU A 324 12.96 8.83 4.85
N ILE A 325 12.98 8.63 6.17
CA ILE A 325 13.84 9.35 7.10
C ILE A 325 14.58 8.32 7.96
N THR A 326 15.89 8.49 8.09
CA THR A 326 16.67 7.84 9.15
C THR A 326 17.32 8.94 9.99
N ASP A 327 17.07 8.92 11.29
CA ASP A 327 17.59 9.90 12.26
C ASP A 327 18.40 9.23 13.38
N ALA A 328 18.65 7.93 13.24
CA ALA A 328 19.58 7.14 14.02
C ALA A 328 20.14 5.99 13.15
N ALA A 329 21.19 5.31 13.63
CA ALA A 329 21.85 4.24 12.87
C ALA A 329 20.93 3.05 12.56
N GLU A 330 19.91 2.80 13.39
CA GLU A 330 19.05 1.61 13.29
C GLU A 330 17.57 1.95 13.11
N ARG A 331 17.22 3.24 12.96
CA ARG A 331 15.83 3.70 12.89
C ARG A 331 15.45 4.17 11.50
N LEU A 332 14.28 3.71 11.05
CA LEU A 332 13.68 4.09 9.78
C LEU A 332 12.28 4.65 10.01
N ALA A 333 11.88 5.70 9.29
CA ALA A 333 10.49 6.14 9.21
C ALA A 333 10.10 6.33 7.74
N LEU A 334 8.96 5.77 7.32
CA LEU A 334 8.51 5.75 5.94
C LEU A 334 7.09 6.32 5.80
N PHE A 335 6.90 7.10 4.75
CA PHE A 335 5.61 7.43 4.17
C PHE A 335 5.56 6.89 2.74
N THR A 336 4.41 6.33 2.39
CA THR A 336 4.01 5.98 1.03
C THR A 336 2.62 6.54 0.78
N GLY A 337 2.40 7.11 -0.41
CA GLY A 337 1.09 7.54 -0.89
C GLY A 337 0.97 7.26 -2.38
N GLU A 338 -0.24 6.97 -2.86
CA GLU A 338 -0.50 6.51 -4.23
C GLU A 338 -1.68 7.25 -4.91
N LEU A 339 -2.48 8.00 -4.16
CA LEU A 339 -3.64 8.71 -4.71
C LEU A 339 -3.39 10.20 -4.64
N ALA A 340 -3.35 10.85 -5.80
CA ALA A 340 -3.11 12.28 -5.93
C ALA A 340 -4.26 13.01 -6.59
N GLU A 341 -4.35 14.29 -6.28
CA GLU A 341 -5.13 15.27 -7.02
C GLU A 341 -4.24 15.95 -8.06
N ARG A 342 -4.69 16.01 -9.31
CA ARG A 342 -3.91 16.61 -10.40
C ARG A 342 -3.93 18.14 -10.29
N HIS A 343 -2.76 18.74 -10.04
CA HIS A 343 -2.51 20.18 -10.22
C HIS A 343 -1.41 20.40 -11.27
N THR A 344 -1.51 21.46 -12.07
CA THR A 344 -0.68 21.68 -13.28
C THR A 344 0.80 21.96 -13.00
N HIS A 345 1.16 22.46 -11.82
CA HIS A 345 2.53 22.87 -11.49
C HIS A 345 3.04 22.35 -10.13
N THR A 346 2.32 21.43 -9.50
CA THR A 346 2.68 20.90 -8.18
C THR A 346 2.52 19.38 -8.20
N LEU A 347 3.62 18.68 -7.89
CA LEU A 347 3.55 17.25 -7.64
C LEU A 347 3.08 17.05 -6.20
N HIS A 348 1.87 16.55 -6.06
CA HIS A 348 1.20 16.46 -4.77
C HIS A 348 0.60 15.07 -4.57
N VAL A 349 0.96 14.45 -3.46
CA VAL A 349 0.26 13.31 -2.88
C VAL A 349 -0.17 13.76 -1.49
N PRO A 350 -1.37 13.47 -0.98
CA PRO A 350 -1.80 13.94 0.33
C PRO A 350 -0.72 13.73 1.39
N ALA A 351 -0.43 14.80 2.15
CA ALA A 351 0.68 14.97 3.08
C ALA A 351 2.08 15.23 2.50
N LEU A 352 2.39 14.92 1.23
CA LEU A 352 3.69 15.16 0.58
C LEU A 352 3.56 16.07 -0.66
N ARG A 353 4.25 17.20 -0.64
CA ARG A 353 4.20 18.19 -1.71
C ARG A 353 5.60 18.55 -2.19
N VAL A 354 5.78 18.62 -3.50
CA VAL A 354 6.98 19.14 -4.16
C VAL A 354 6.59 20.36 -5.00
N ASP A 355 7.06 21.53 -4.56
CA ASP A 355 6.87 22.81 -5.22
C ASP A 355 8.11 23.14 -6.06
N VAL A 356 8.04 22.89 -7.37
CA VAL A 356 9.12 23.23 -8.29
C VAL A 356 9.11 24.74 -8.52
N ARG A 357 10.27 25.38 -8.39
CA ARG A 357 10.50 26.81 -8.61
C ARG A 357 11.39 27.02 -9.83
N ASP A 358 11.64 28.28 -10.17
CA ASP A 358 12.58 28.67 -11.21
C ASP A 358 13.98 28.11 -10.96
N HIS A 359 14.75 27.95 -12.03
CA HIS A 359 16.13 27.44 -12.01
C HIS A 359 16.29 26.07 -11.33
N HIS A 360 15.25 25.23 -11.38
CA HIS A 360 15.24 23.87 -10.82
C HIS A 360 15.47 23.79 -9.30
N ALA A 361 15.33 24.92 -8.59
CA ALA A 361 15.15 24.89 -7.15
C ALA A 361 13.76 24.33 -6.84
N PHE A 362 13.59 23.68 -5.70
CA PHE A 362 12.27 23.22 -5.27
C PHE A 362 12.18 23.08 -3.76
N ASP A 363 10.95 23.20 -3.25
CA ASP A 363 10.65 22.88 -1.87
C ASP A 363 9.99 21.50 -1.78
N VAL A 364 10.40 20.73 -0.78
CA VAL A 364 9.69 19.54 -0.33
C VAL A 364 9.02 19.86 0.99
N ARG A 365 7.71 19.64 1.06
CA ARG A 365 6.90 19.81 2.27
C ARG A 365 6.21 18.51 2.61
N PHE A 366 6.28 18.13 3.88
CA PHE A 366 5.52 17.00 4.40
C PHE A 366 4.83 17.35 5.71
N ALA A 367 3.58 16.92 5.87
CA ALA A 367 2.84 17.02 7.12
C ALA A 367 1.86 15.85 7.26
N GLY A 368 2.23 14.84 8.03
CA GLY A 368 1.42 13.63 8.13
C GLY A 368 2.06 12.52 8.95
N PRO A 369 1.44 11.32 8.94
CA PRO A 369 1.99 10.14 9.59
C PRO A 369 3.16 9.55 8.80
N LEU A 370 4.15 9.07 9.51
CA LEU A 370 5.15 8.10 9.05
C LEU A 370 4.97 6.80 9.84
N LEU A 371 5.22 5.67 9.19
CA LEU A 371 5.40 4.41 9.88
C LEU A 371 6.88 4.27 10.26
N ALA A 372 7.16 4.33 11.55
CA ALA A 372 8.51 4.21 12.11
C ALA A 372 8.80 2.77 12.52
N PHE A 373 9.98 2.29 12.15
CA PHE A 373 10.49 0.96 12.42
C PHE A 373 11.72 1.06 13.33
N PRO A 374 11.86 0.14 14.31
CA PRO A 374 13.04 0.06 15.17
C PRO A 374 14.21 -0.68 14.49
N MET A 375 14.18 -0.79 13.16
CA MET A 375 15.18 -1.50 12.35
C MET A 375 15.24 -0.90 10.94
N LEU A 376 16.35 -1.13 10.22
CA LEU A 376 16.52 -0.68 8.82
C LEU A 376 16.13 -1.71 7.77
N THR A 377 15.81 -2.94 8.19
CA THR A 377 15.47 -4.06 7.30
C THR A 377 13.97 -4.43 7.29
N PRO A 378 13.00 -3.52 7.52
CA PRO A 378 11.59 -3.92 7.64
C PRO A 378 10.99 -4.48 6.34
N PHE A 379 11.68 -4.35 5.20
CA PHE A 379 11.20 -4.84 3.91
C PHE A 379 11.78 -6.20 3.51
N ALA A 380 12.78 -6.71 4.24
CA ALA A 380 13.25 -8.09 4.08
C ALA A 380 12.10 -9.06 4.38
N ASP A 381 11.36 -8.77 5.45
CA ASP A 381 10.09 -9.41 5.79
C ASP A 381 9.02 -8.34 6.08
N LEU A 382 8.23 -8.02 5.06
CA LEU A 382 7.28 -6.91 5.12
C LEU A 382 6.23 -7.09 6.21
N GLU A 383 5.70 -8.29 6.44
CA GLU A 383 4.68 -8.50 7.48
C GLU A 383 5.27 -8.27 8.87
N ARG A 384 6.44 -8.86 9.16
CA ARG A 384 7.15 -8.66 10.43
C ARG A 384 7.56 -7.20 10.63
N GLY A 385 8.07 -6.56 9.58
CA GLY A 385 8.43 -5.15 9.59
C GLY A 385 7.23 -4.26 9.90
N LEU A 386 6.11 -4.46 9.20
CA LEU A 386 4.87 -3.73 9.49
C LEU A 386 4.37 -3.98 10.91
N ALA A 387 4.40 -5.22 11.40
CA ALA A 387 3.97 -5.56 12.76
C ALA A 387 4.80 -4.87 13.85
N ALA A 388 6.10 -4.63 13.61
CA ALA A 388 6.96 -3.88 14.51
C ALA A 388 6.83 -2.34 14.35
N GLY A 389 6.17 -1.89 13.28
CA GLY A 389 6.02 -0.49 12.94
C GLY A 389 5.04 0.25 13.85
N ASN A 390 5.38 1.50 14.17
CA ASN A 390 4.55 2.41 14.95
C ASN A 390 4.37 3.75 14.22
N LEU A 391 3.17 4.34 14.31
CA LEU A 391 2.92 5.65 13.72
C LEU A 391 3.67 6.76 14.48
N ARG A 392 4.27 7.66 13.72
CA ARG A 392 4.85 8.92 14.22
C ARG A 392 4.40 10.05 13.32
N ASP A 393 3.91 11.15 13.89
CA ASP A 393 3.67 12.34 13.10
C ASP A 393 5.01 13.00 12.73
N ALA A 394 5.08 13.54 11.52
CA ALA A 394 6.20 14.32 11.07
C ALA A 394 5.77 15.59 10.33
N ARG A 395 6.62 16.59 10.42
CA ARG A 395 6.53 17.81 9.63
C ARG A 395 7.90 18.13 9.05
N LEU A 396 7.97 18.35 7.76
CA LEU A 396 9.21 18.62 7.05
C LEU A 396 9.00 19.79 6.09
N HIS A 397 10.00 20.66 6.04
CA HIS A 397 10.11 21.70 5.02
C HIS A 397 11.59 21.79 4.65
N LEU A 398 11.93 21.30 3.46
CA LEU A 398 13.27 21.32 2.91
C LEU A 398 13.27 22.10 1.62
N ARG A 399 14.22 23.02 1.46
CA ARG A 399 14.47 23.77 0.25
C ARG A 399 15.76 23.28 -0.39
N PHE A 400 15.67 22.75 -1.59
CA PHE A 400 16.82 22.41 -2.42
C PHE A 400 17.21 23.59 -3.30
N ALA A 401 18.48 23.96 -3.29
CA ALA A 401 19.09 24.95 -4.17
C ALA A 401 20.23 24.28 -4.96
N PRO A 402 20.13 24.18 -6.29
CA PRO A 402 21.19 23.57 -7.10
C PRO A 402 22.47 24.40 -7.05
N ALA A 403 23.63 23.73 -7.10
CA ALA A 403 24.93 24.39 -7.11
C ALA A 403 25.21 25.14 -8.42
N SER A 404 24.64 24.66 -9.53
CA SER A 404 24.68 25.33 -10.84
C SER A 404 23.29 25.42 -11.47
N PRO A 405 22.87 26.59 -11.96
CA PRO A 405 21.57 26.78 -12.60
C PRO A 405 21.52 26.30 -14.07
N LEU A 406 22.65 25.90 -14.67
CA LEU A 406 22.86 25.96 -16.13
C LEU A 406 22.91 24.64 -16.91
N ALA A 407 22.54 23.49 -16.33
CA ALA A 407 22.56 22.23 -17.06
C ALA A 407 21.17 21.62 -17.26
N ASP A 408 20.74 21.54 -18.52
CA ASP A 408 19.78 20.52 -18.97
C ASP A 408 20.48 19.15 -18.80
N LEU A 409 20.22 18.52 -17.66
CA LEU A 409 20.74 17.19 -17.36
C LEU A 409 19.87 16.13 -18.05
N PRO A 410 20.46 15.01 -18.49
CA PRO A 410 19.69 13.87 -18.96
C PRO A 410 18.67 13.40 -17.93
N ALA A 411 17.56 12.82 -18.38
CA ALA A 411 16.55 12.25 -17.48
C ALA A 411 17.21 11.22 -16.52
N GLY A 412 16.90 11.37 -15.22
CA GLY A 412 17.41 10.53 -14.15
C GLY A 412 18.81 10.89 -13.62
N ALA A 413 19.54 11.80 -14.28
CA ALA A 413 20.85 12.26 -13.82
C ALA A 413 20.76 13.07 -12.52
N ALA A 414 21.84 13.01 -11.73
CA ALA A 414 21.93 13.70 -10.45
C ALA A 414 22.26 15.19 -10.64
N ARG A 415 21.48 16.03 -9.98
CA ARG A 415 21.69 17.47 -9.84
C ARG A 415 22.12 17.76 -8.42
N PHE A 416 23.36 18.22 -8.25
CA PHE A 416 23.93 18.51 -6.93
C PHE A 416 23.57 19.92 -6.45
N GLY A 417 23.54 20.07 -5.13
CA GLY A 417 23.20 21.33 -4.50
C GLY A 417 23.20 21.26 -2.99
N THR A 418 22.57 22.25 -2.39
CA THR A 418 22.41 22.33 -0.93
C THR A 418 20.95 22.22 -0.55
N VAL A 419 20.69 21.58 0.58
CA VAL A 419 19.38 21.61 1.24
C VAL A 419 19.47 22.40 2.52
N THR A 420 18.49 23.29 2.72
CA THR A 420 18.25 23.95 3.99
C THR A 420 16.82 23.71 4.45
N GLY A 421 16.60 23.59 5.76
CA GLY A 421 15.25 23.41 6.27
C GLY A 421 15.14 22.82 7.66
N VAL A 422 13.96 22.26 7.95
CA VAL A 422 13.65 21.66 9.25
C VAL A 422 12.90 20.35 9.03
N VAL A 423 13.30 19.33 9.80
CA VAL A 423 12.58 18.07 9.93
C VAL A 423 12.16 17.93 11.39
N ARG A 424 10.87 17.68 11.62
CA ARG A 424 10.31 17.31 12.91
C ARG A 424 9.78 15.89 12.80
N LEU A 425 10.29 14.98 13.63
CA LEU A 425 9.85 13.60 13.70
C LEU A 425 9.43 13.29 15.14
N GLY A 426 8.14 13.13 15.37
CA GLY A 426 7.59 13.13 16.72
C GLY A 426 7.96 14.41 17.48
N GLY A 427 8.59 14.26 18.64
CA GLY A 427 9.08 15.38 19.45
C GLY A 427 10.44 15.95 19.03
N THR A 428 11.19 15.25 18.17
CA THR A 428 12.55 15.64 17.81
C THR A 428 12.56 16.63 16.65
N ARG A 429 13.42 17.64 16.71
CA ARG A 429 13.60 18.65 15.67
C ARG A 429 15.04 18.67 15.17
N HIS A 430 15.23 18.47 13.88
CA HIS A 430 16.50 18.59 13.19
C HIS A 430 16.50 19.85 12.31
N ARG A 431 17.54 20.69 12.45
CA ARG A 431 17.84 21.74 11.48
C ARG A 431 18.75 21.13 10.42
N VAL A 432 18.37 21.29 9.15
CA VAL A 432 19.09 20.70 8.03
C VAL A 432 19.83 21.80 7.30
N ARG A 433 21.14 21.64 7.16
CA ARG A 433 21.99 22.34 6.20
C ARG A 433 23.01 21.32 5.71
N ALA A 434 22.80 20.79 4.52
CA ALA A 434 23.57 19.65 4.02
C ALA A 434 23.75 19.73 2.50
N LEU A 435 24.77 19.01 2.01
CA LEU A 435 24.84 18.67 0.60
C LEU A 435 23.74 17.67 0.28
N ALA A 436 23.18 17.82 -0.91
CA ALA A 436 22.07 17.02 -1.38
C ALA A 436 22.15 16.88 -2.89
N TRP A 437 21.39 15.95 -3.42
CA TRP A 437 21.16 15.90 -4.85
C TRP A 437 19.71 15.56 -5.14
N ALA A 438 19.29 16.03 -6.30
CA ALA A 438 17.98 15.78 -6.86
C ALA A 438 18.12 15.04 -8.18
N SER A 439 17.07 14.37 -8.62
CA SER A 439 16.99 13.83 -9.98
C SER A 439 15.60 14.06 -10.53
N ALA A 440 15.52 14.44 -11.80
CA ALA A 440 14.29 14.59 -12.55
C ALA A 440 14.26 13.59 -13.71
N GLY A 441 13.13 12.90 -13.92
CA GLY A 441 13.00 11.82 -14.89
C GLY A 441 13.49 10.47 -14.34
N LEU A 442 13.40 9.44 -15.18
CA LEU A 442 13.80 8.08 -14.84
C LEU A 442 15.14 7.75 -15.46
N ALA A 443 16.02 7.14 -14.67
CA ALA A 443 17.25 6.58 -15.19
C ALA A 443 16.94 5.39 -16.13
N PRO A 444 17.76 5.17 -17.18
CA PRO A 444 17.60 4.00 -18.03
C PRO A 444 17.72 2.71 -17.21
N PRO A 445 17.01 1.63 -17.60
CA PRO A 445 17.14 0.34 -16.96
C PRO A 445 18.59 -0.17 -17.07
N ARG A 446 19.09 -0.78 -16.00
CA ARG A 446 20.44 -1.35 -15.92
C ARG A 446 20.38 -2.87 -15.85
N ARG A 447 21.42 -3.54 -16.32
CA ARG A 447 21.60 -4.99 -16.13
C ARG A 447 21.94 -5.28 -14.67
N HIS A 448 21.51 -6.43 -14.16
CA HIS A 448 21.77 -6.84 -12.78
C HIS A 448 22.95 -7.83 -12.71
N PRO A 449 23.81 -7.75 -11.68
CA PRO A 449 23.78 -6.76 -10.61
C PRO A 449 24.22 -5.37 -11.09
N SER A 450 23.67 -4.29 -10.52
CA SER A 450 24.04 -2.91 -10.87
C SER A 450 24.30 -2.06 -9.63
N ALA A 451 25.08 -1.00 -9.82
CA ALA A 451 25.38 -0.01 -8.80
C ALA A 451 25.22 1.42 -9.33
N ARG A 452 24.74 2.31 -8.46
CA ARG A 452 24.80 3.77 -8.62
C ARG A 452 25.42 4.37 -7.36
N LEU A 453 26.43 5.21 -7.56
CA LEU A 453 27.11 5.96 -6.51
C LEU A 453 26.92 7.46 -6.77
N VAL A 454 26.50 8.18 -5.73
CA VAL A 454 26.35 9.64 -5.78
C VAL A 454 27.13 10.25 -4.64
N LEU A 455 28.24 10.92 -4.95
CA LEU A 455 29.25 11.36 -4.00
C LEU A 455 29.42 12.89 -4.11
N PRO A 456 28.81 13.68 -3.23
CA PRO A 456 28.96 15.13 -3.27
C PRO A 456 30.31 15.59 -2.70
N GLY A 457 30.85 16.70 -3.20
CA GLY A 457 31.99 17.41 -2.62
C GLY A 457 33.30 16.63 -2.57
N THR A 458 33.57 15.77 -3.54
CA THR A 458 34.86 15.05 -3.61
C THR A 458 35.97 15.96 -4.16
N ALA A 459 37.23 15.51 -4.08
CA ALA A 459 38.36 16.23 -4.68
C ALA A 459 38.28 16.33 -6.23
N LEU A 460 37.43 15.55 -6.87
CA LEU A 460 37.12 15.65 -8.31
C LEU A 460 35.86 16.50 -8.58
N GLY A 461 35.28 17.09 -7.54
CA GLY A 461 33.95 17.72 -7.57
C GLY A 461 32.85 16.75 -7.12
N ASP A 462 31.61 17.09 -7.44
CA ASP A 462 30.47 16.20 -7.25
C ASP A 462 30.54 15.04 -8.25
N LEU A 463 30.33 13.80 -7.81
CA LEU A 463 30.42 12.61 -8.66
C LEU A 463 29.09 11.86 -8.71
N GLU A 464 28.65 11.53 -9.92
CA GLU A 464 27.65 10.51 -10.18
C GLU A 464 28.30 9.41 -11.01
N LEU A 465 28.22 8.17 -10.52
CA LEU A 465 28.76 7.00 -11.18
C LEU A 465 27.68 5.92 -11.26
N CYS A 466 27.57 5.27 -12.41
CA CYS A 466 26.65 4.18 -12.68
C CYS A 466 27.40 3.00 -13.27
N SER A 467 26.96 1.77 -12.98
CA SER A 467 27.50 0.59 -13.66
C SER A 467 27.13 0.60 -15.14
N THR A 468 28.10 0.26 -16.01
CA THR A 468 27.88 0.15 -17.46
C THR A 468 27.24 -1.17 -17.86
N ASP A 469 27.60 -2.23 -17.14
CA ASP A 469 27.14 -3.60 -17.36
C ASP A 469 26.69 -4.24 -16.04
N ALA A 470 26.30 -5.51 -16.13
CA ALA A 470 26.16 -6.36 -14.96
C ALA A 470 27.53 -6.46 -14.26
N GLY A 471 27.56 -6.17 -12.95
CA GLY A 471 28.77 -6.36 -12.15
C GLY A 471 29.10 -7.83 -11.96
N ASP A 472 30.35 -8.11 -11.63
CA ASP A 472 30.76 -9.42 -11.17
C ASP A 472 30.37 -9.56 -9.70
N SER A 473 29.82 -10.72 -9.33
CA SER A 473 29.53 -11.07 -7.94
C SER A 473 30.23 -12.37 -7.60
N SER A 474 31.05 -12.36 -6.55
CA SER A 474 31.54 -13.57 -5.91
C SER A 474 30.77 -13.77 -4.62
N SER A 475 30.06 -14.89 -4.52
CA SER A 475 29.47 -15.35 -3.26
C SER A 475 30.04 -16.70 -2.90
N GLU A 476 30.63 -16.81 -1.71
CA GLU A 476 31.00 -18.09 -1.13
C GLU A 476 29.74 -18.73 -0.52
N GLY A 477 28.99 -19.47 -1.34
CA GLY A 477 27.89 -20.31 -0.86
C GLY A 477 26.67 -20.34 -1.79
N PRO A 478 25.87 -21.42 -1.75
CA PRO A 478 24.73 -21.64 -2.65
C PRO A 478 23.49 -20.77 -2.37
N ARG A 479 23.56 -19.81 -1.43
CA ARG A 479 22.43 -18.94 -1.02
C ARG A 479 22.94 -17.58 -0.58
N SER A 480 23.03 -16.59 -1.47
CA SER A 480 23.57 -15.26 -1.12
C SER A 480 22.50 -14.17 -1.23
N SER A 481 22.17 -13.57 -0.09
CA SER A 481 21.57 -12.24 -0.05
C SER A 481 22.58 -11.23 -0.62
N ALA A 482 22.10 -10.11 -1.17
CA ALA A 482 22.98 -9.01 -1.56
C ALA A 482 23.89 -8.57 -0.41
N LEU A 483 23.45 -8.74 0.84
CA LEU A 483 24.19 -8.34 2.03
C LEU A 483 25.45 -9.17 2.31
N THR A 484 25.56 -10.38 1.77
CA THR A 484 26.70 -11.30 2.05
C THR A 484 27.65 -11.46 0.88
N ALA A 485 27.39 -10.79 -0.24
CA ALA A 485 28.17 -10.92 -1.47
C ALA A 485 29.18 -9.78 -1.64
N VAL A 486 30.26 -10.08 -2.36
CA VAL A 486 31.24 -9.10 -2.84
C VAL A 486 30.96 -8.80 -4.30
N PHE A 487 30.88 -7.52 -4.63
CA PHE A 487 30.57 -7.05 -5.97
C PHE A 487 31.68 -6.18 -6.55
N ARG A 488 31.93 -6.35 -7.84
CA ARG A 488 32.82 -5.50 -8.62
C ARG A 488 32.09 -4.92 -9.81
N PHE A 489 32.14 -3.60 -9.97
CA PHE A 489 31.43 -2.88 -11.03
C PHE A 489 32.40 -2.04 -11.86
N ALA A 490 32.33 -2.17 -13.19
CA ALA A 490 32.82 -1.15 -14.09
C ALA A 490 31.83 0.03 -14.10
N LEU A 491 32.34 1.24 -13.89
CA LEU A 491 31.53 2.45 -13.72
C LEU A 491 31.84 3.49 -14.79
N THR A 492 30.81 4.22 -15.21
CA THR A 492 30.92 5.47 -15.97
C THR A 492 30.06 6.54 -15.31
N GLY A 493 30.39 7.80 -15.58
CA GLY A 493 29.57 8.89 -15.11
C GLY A 493 30.23 10.24 -15.32
N THR A 494 29.92 11.17 -14.43
CA THR A 494 30.31 12.57 -14.58
C THR A 494 30.80 13.13 -13.26
N ALA A 495 31.83 13.96 -13.35
CA ALA A 495 32.32 14.81 -12.28
C ALA A 495 31.94 16.26 -12.55
N TRP A 496 31.40 16.97 -11.56
CA TRP A 496 31.02 18.38 -11.67
C TRP A 496 31.85 19.26 -10.72
N SER A 497 32.55 20.25 -11.28
CA SER A 497 33.31 21.26 -10.53
C SER A 497 33.15 22.63 -11.18
N ASP A 498 32.80 23.67 -10.42
CA ASP A 498 32.77 25.07 -10.89
C ASP A 498 32.07 25.25 -12.24
N MET A 499 30.89 24.65 -12.39
CA MET A 499 30.06 24.59 -13.60
C MET A 499 30.61 23.78 -14.79
N ARG A 500 31.72 23.08 -14.64
CA ARG A 500 32.25 22.16 -15.65
C ARG A 500 31.84 20.72 -15.33
N SER A 501 31.34 20.01 -16.34
CA SER A 501 31.12 18.57 -16.28
C SER A 501 32.25 17.83 -17.02
N THR A 502 32.88 16.87 -16.36
CA THR A 502 33.94 16.04 -16.93
C THR A 502 33.50 14.58 -16.92
N PRO A 503 33.48 13.87 -18.07
CA PRO A 503 33.26 12.44 -18.09
C PRO A 503 34.32 11.70 -17.27
N VAL A 504 33.88 10.73 -16.49
CA VAL A 504 34.75 9.88 -15.68
C VAL A 504 34.43 8.41 -15.89
N ARG A 505 35.44 7.57 -15.68
CA ARG A 505 35.32 6.11 -15.66
C ARG A 505 35.89 5.59 -14.36
N GLY A 506 35.45 4.43 -13.92
CA GLY A 506 35.97 3.86 -12.68
C GLY A 506 35.66 2.40 -12.49
N VAL A 507 36.13 1.90 -11.36
CA VAL A 507 35.82 0.57 -10.84
C VAL A 507 35.42 0.72 -9.39
N ALA A 508 34.32 0.09 -8.99
CA ALA A 508 33.95 -0.02 -7.58
C ALA A 508 33.96 -1.46 -7.11
N ASP A 509 34.60 -1.69 -5.97
CA ASP A 509 34.51 -2.90 -5.18
C ASP A 509 33.59 -2.60 -3.98
N VAL A 510 32.52 -3.37 -3.82
CA VAL A 510 31.47 -3.19 -2.81
C VAL A 510 31.31 -4.47 -2.00
N HIS A 511 31.52 -4.37 -0.70
CA HIS A 511 31.36 -5.45 0.26
C HIS A 511 30.31 -5.00 1.28
N LEU A 512 29.17 -5.69 1.33
CA LEU A 512 28.06 -5.31 2.22
C LEU A 512 28.06 -6.07 3.56
N ASP A 513 28.89 -7.10 3.69
CA ASP A 513 29.06 -7.90 4.91
C ASP A 513 30.04 -7.24 5.90
N GLU A 514 30.04 -7.65 7.17
CA GLU A 514 30.84 -7.01 8.22
C GLU A 514 32.34 -7.38 8.15
N PRO A 515 33.26 -6.39 8.03
CA PRO A 515 33.02 -4.95 7.94
C PRO A 515 32.63 -4.48 6.53
N ALA A 516 31.51 -3.75 6.42
CA ALA A 516 31.05 -3.27 5.12
C ALA A 516 32.01 -2.21 4.56
N THR A 517 32.39 -2.33 3.29
CA THR A 517 33.32 -1.41 2.63
C THR A 517 32.89 -1.07 1.21
N VAL A 518 33.24 0.13 0.78
CA VAL A 518 33.13 0.57 -0.62
C VAL A 518 34.43 1.23 -1.03
N ARG A 519 35.04 0.73 -2.10
CA ARG A 519 36.26 1.28 -2.68
C ARG A 519 36.03 1.61 -4.13
N VAL A 520 36.24 2.87 -4.51
CA VAL A 520 36.00 3.36 -5.86
C VAL A 520 37.29 3.95 -6.41
N ARG A 521 37.78 3.41 -7.51
CA ARG A 521 38.85 4.04 -8.30
C ARG A 521 38.22 4.80 -9.46
N VAL A 522 38.43 6.10 -9.54
CA VAL A 522 37.88 6.98 -10.58
C VAL A 522 39.02 7.58 -11.40
N GLN A 523 38.85 7.67 -12.71
CA GLN A 523 39.79 8.25 -13.65
C GLN A 523 39.07 9.26 -14.56
N THR A 524 39.64 10.44 -14.72
CA THR A 524 39.17 11.48 -15.64
C THR A 524 39.72 11.25 -17.05
N ALA A 525 39.12 11.92 -18.06
CA ALA A 525 39.64 11.91 -19.43
C ALA A 525 41.08 12.42 -19.55
N SER A 526 41.53 13.30 -18.64
CA SER A 526 42.92 13.78 -18.56
C SER A 526 43.90 12.77 -17.97
N GLY A 527 43.44 11.57 -17.59
CA GLY A 527 44.27 10.52 -16.99
C GLY A 527 44.44 10.64 -15.48
N ALA A 528 43.92 11.70 -14.83
CA ALA A 528 44.01 11.85 -13.39
C ALA A 528 43.19 10.74 -12.70
N SER A 529 43.82 10.00 -11.79
CA SER A 529 43.19 8.92 -11.04
C SER A 529 43.10 9.23 -9.55
N ARG A 530 42.00 8.82 -8.93
CA ARG A 530 41.74 8.94 -7.49
C ARG A 530 41.10 7.67 -6.96
N VAL A 531 41.44 7.33 -5.72
CA VAL A 531 40.83 6.23 -4.98
C VAL A 531 40.05 6.81 -3.81
N LEU A 532 38.77 6.49 -3.75
CA LEU A 532 37.86 6.84 -2.67
C LEU A 532 37.57 5.57 -1.89
N ALA A 533 37.91 5.56 -0.61
CA ALA A 533 37.57 4.48 0.31
C ALA A 533 36.54 4.99 1.32
N GLY A 534 35.49 4.21 1.53
CA GLY A 534 34.41 4.52 2.45
C GLY A 534 33.74 3.29 3.04
N ARG A 535 32.80 3.56 3.94
CA ARG A 535 32.00 2.56 4.63
C ARG A 535 30.52 2.79 4.34
N PRO A 536 29.80 1.80 3.82
CA PRO A 536 28.34 1.80 3.80
C PRO A 536 27.81 1.82 5.24
N GLU A 537 26.89 2.73 5.51
CA GLU A 537 26.15 2.89 6.75
C GLU A 537 24.66 2.87 6.43
N ARG A 538 23.85 2.47 7.42
CA ARG A 538 22.40 2.43 7.32
C ARG A 538 21.89 1.66 6.09
N LEU A 539 22.25 0.38 5.99
CA LEU A 539 21.82 -0.51 4.91
C LEU A 539 20.30 -0.73 4.96
N ILE A 540 19.59 -0.31 3.91
CA ILE A 540 18.13 -0.46 3.78
C ILE A 540 17.86 -1.39 2.60
N PRO A 541 17.75 -2.71 2.82
CA PRO A 541 17.39 -3.66 1.79
C PRO A 541 15.88 -3.58 1.49
N VAL A 542 15.55 -3.59 0.21
CA VAL A 542 14.17 -3.57 -0.32
C VAL A 542 14.03 -4.69 -1.34
N ARG A 543 13.11 -5.61 -1.09
CA ARG A 543 12.77 -6.70 -2.02
C ARG A 543 11.48 -6.38 -2.76
N ARG A 544 11.47 -6.63 -4.07
CA ARG A 544 10.28 -6.50 -4.92
C ARG A 544 10.21 -7.63 -5.96
N PRO A 545 9.02 -7.98 -6.45
CA PRO A 545 8.91 -8.89 -7.59
C PRO A 545 9.66 -8.34 -8.80
N GLY A 546 10.45 -9.20 -9.44
CA GLY A 546 11.11 -8.95 -10.72
C GLY A 546 10.39 -9.62 -11.89
N SER A 547 11.07 -9.75 -13.03
CA SER A 547 10.53 -10.41 -14.22
C SER A 547 10.42 -11.93 -14.06
N SER A 548 9.38 -12.53 -14.63
CA SER A 548 9.23 -14.00 -14.69
C SER A 548 9.33 -14.69 -13.32
N GLY A 549 8.87 -14.02 -12.26
CA GLY A 549 8.85 -14.56 -10.90
C GLY A 549 10.16 -14.39 -10.11
N SER A 550 11.19 -13.75 -10.68
CA SER A 550 12.42 -13.37 -9.97
C SER A 550 12.14 -12.40 -8.81
N VAL A 551 13.14 -12.21 -7.95
CA VAL A 551 13.12 -11.22 -6.88
C VAL A 551 14.23 -10.22 -7.11
N VAL A 552 13.87 -8.94 -7.22
CA VAL A 552 14.83 -7.85 -7.26
C VAL A 552 15.06 -7.36 -5.84
N GLU A 553 16.31 -7.40 -5.39
CA GLU A 553 16.76 -6.87 -4.10
C GLU A 553 17.62 -5.63 -4.35
N SER A 554 17.16 -4.49 -3.82
CA SER A 554 17.89 -3.21 -3.86
C SER A 554 18.34 -2.84 -2.45
N VAL A 555 19.63 -2.55 -2.28
CA VAL A 555 20.20 -2.03 -1.04
C VAL A 555 20.51 -0.56 -1.21
N TYR A 556 19.86 0.28 -0.41
CA TYR A 556 20.18 1.70 -0.27
C TYR A 556 21.09 1.90 0.94
N ALA A 557 22.19 2.63 0.78
CA ALA A 557 23.11 2.90 1.87
C ALA A 557 23.62 4.34 1.83
N LEU A 558 23.82 4.92 3.01
CA LEU A 558 24.71 6.06 3.15
C LEU A 558 26.14 5.56 3.01
N CYS A 559 27.01 6.34 2.38
CA CYS A 559 28.42 5.97 2.26
C CYS A 559 29.28 7.08 2.85
N ARG A 560 29.94 6.80 3.97
CA ARG A 560 30.89 7.71 4.59
C ARG A 560 32.28 7.47 4.01
N PHE A 561 32.79 8.44 3.26
CA PHE A 561 34.12 8.36 2.66
C PHE A 561 35.15 9.11 3.51
N THR A 562 36.38 8.60 3.54
CA THR A 562 37.45 9.13 4.40
C THR A 562 37.83 10.58 4.09
N VAL A 563 37.63 11.00 2.83
CA VAL A 563 38.06 12.30 2.28
C VAL A 563 36.96 12.99 1.49
N ALA A 564 35.69 12.64 1.73
CA ALA A 564 34.55 13.28 1.09
C ALA A 564 33.33 13.30 2.02
N PRO A 565 32.41 14.26 1.82
CA PRO A 565 31.08 14.22 2.44
C PRO A 565 30.36 12.89 2.23
N THR A 566 29.36 12.63 3.07
CA THR A 566 28.53 11.43 2.96
C THR A 566 27.83 11.38 1.59
N GLY A 567 28.11 10.32 0.84
CA GLY A 567 27.45 9.99 -0.41
C GLY A 567 26.41 8.88 -0.23
N TRP A 568 25.95 8.34 -1.35
CA TRP A 568 24.98 7.26 -1.38
C TRP A 568 25.34 6.17 -2.35
N LEU A 569 24.95 4.95 -1.98
CA LEU A 569 25.01 3.76 -2.80
C LEU A 569 23.59 3.22 -2.98
N GLU A 570 23.23 2.95 -4.22
CA GLU A 570 22.13 2.08 -4.61
C GLU A 570 22.74 0.87 -5.32
N LEU A 571 22.63 -0.31 -4.72
CA LEU A 571 23.04 -1.58 -5.29
C LEU A 571 21.80 -2.40 -5.57
N THR A 572 21.67 -2.99 -6.76
CA THR A 572 20.51 -3.83 -7.10
C THR A 572 20.92 -5.13 -7.76
N VAL A 573 20.41 -6.23 -7.22
CA VAL A 573 20.59 -7.61 -7.70
C VAL A 573 19.23 -8.20 -8.08
N GLU A 574 19.22 -9.16 -9.00
CA GLU A 574 18.03 -9.93 -9.35
C GLU A 574 18.33 -11.41 -9.15
N HIS A 575 17.52 -12.07 -8.31
CA HIS A 575 17.64 -13.48 -7.97
C HIS A 575 16.55 -14.27 -8.66
N ALA A 576 16.87 -15.50 -9.10
CA ALA A 576 15.83 -16.43 -9.52
C ALA A 576 14.91 -16.79 -8.34
N ALA A 577 13.66 -17.15 -8.63
CA ALA A 577 12.62 -17.40 -7.63
C ALA A 577 12.93 -18.52 -6.61
N GLY A 578 14.01 -19.30 -6.82
CA GLY A 578 14.41 -20.44 -5.98
C GLY A 578 15.67 -20.21 -5.13
N ASP A 579 16.38 -19.09 -5.29
CA ASP A 579 17.67 -18.85 -4.62
C ASP A 579 17.55 -17.94 -3.36
N ALA A 580 16.34 -17.49 -3.03
CA ALA A 580 16.09 -16.39 -2.08
C ALA A 580 15.55 -16.80 -0.68
N ASP A 581 15.55 -18.10 -0.35
CA ASP A 581 15.03 -18.63 0.94
C ASP A 581 16.04 -18.52 2.09
#